data_AF-A0A7J8AP78-F1
#
_entry.id   AF-A0A7J8AP78-F1
#
_cell.length_a   1.000
_cell.length_b   1.000
_cell.length_c   1.000
_cell.angle_alpha   90.00
_cell.angle_beta   90.00
_cell.angle_gamma   90.00
#
_symmetry.space_group_name_H-M   'P 1'
#
loop_
_entity.id
_entity.type
_entity.pdbx_description
1 polymer ?
#
loop_
_entity_poly.entity_id
_entity_poly.type
_entity_poly.pdbx_seq_one_letter_code
_entity_poly.pdbx_strand_id
1 'polypeptide(L)'
;MAAHPIANFPLQRLLDAVTTPELLSPVFEELSPALEAVLAQGHPGVVIALVGACRRVGTHQAQVLQLLLEAFHCAEPSSRQVACVPLFATLMAYEVYYGLVEEEGAVPADHQVEMGTARALGEVTVLGSLLLQHLLHFSTPGLILRSLGALTGPQVLTLAQSPAGSHVLDAVLTSPSVTRKQRRRVLKTLKGQYVALACSRHGSRVLDAIWNGAALGARKEIAAELGERNQELIKDPFGHHVARNVALTTFLKRREAWEQQQGAVAKRRRVLNSILED
;
A
#
# COMPACT_ATOMS: atom_id res chain seq x y z
N MET A 1 -15.23 5.64 -25.72
CA MET A 1 -14.88 4.21 -25.51
C MET A 1 -14.84 3.81 -24.03
N ALA A 2 -14.26 4.64 -23.15
CA ALA A 2 -14.12 4.34 -21.72
C ALA A 2 -15.43 4.00 -20.99
N ALA A 3 -16.54 4.64 -21.38
CA ALA A 3 -17.89 4.42 -20.84
C ALA A 3 -18.60 3.16 -21.37
N HIS A 4 -18.05 2.50 -22.40
CA HIS A 4 -18.76 1.41 -23.08
C HIS A 4 -18.46 0.05 -22.39
N PRO A 5 -19.47 -0.81 -22.12
CA PRO A 5 -19.29 -2.08 -21.40
C PRO A 5 -18.27 -3.03 -22.02
N ILE A 6 -18.05 -2.94 -23.34
CA ILE A 6 -17.08 -3.78 -24.07
C ILE A 6 -15.86 -2.99 -24.53
N ALA A 7 -16.03 -1.72 -24.94
CA ALA A 7 -14.96 -0.98 -25.60
C ALA A 7 -13.95 -0.40 -24.60
N ASN A 8 -14.26 -0.47 -23.29
CA ASN A 8 -13.33 -0.13 -22.24
C ASN A 8 -12.13 -1.11 -22.17
N PHE A 9 -12.30 -2.39 -22.50
CA PHE A 9 -11.22 -3.37 -22.42
C PHE A 9 -10.13 -3.18 -23.49
N PRO A 10 -10.46 -2.97 -24.79
CA PRO A 10 -9.45 -2.58 -25.78
C PRO A 10 -8.73 -1.29 -25.40
N LEU A 11 -9.42 -0.31 -24.81
CA LEU A 11 -8.80 0.92 -24.33
C LEU A 11 -7.78 0.66 -23.21
N GLN A 12 -8.10 -0.24 -22.26
CA GLN A 12 -7.12 -0.67 -21.25
C GLN A 12 -5.87 -1.29 -21.88
N ARG A 13 -6.05 -2.17 -22.89
CA ARG A 13 -4.92 -2.77 -23.62
C ARG A 13 -4.10 -1.75 -24.40
N LEU A 14 -4.75 -0.75 -24.99
CA LEU A 14 -4.07 0.37 -25.64
C LEU A 14 -3.20 1.11 -24.61
N LEU A 15 -3.78 1.49 -23.47
CA LEU A 15 -3.07 2.18 -22.38
C LEU A 15 -1.90 1.35 -21.86
N ASP A 16 -2.06 0.03 -21.70
CA ASP A 16 -0.99 -0.89 -21.29
C ASP A 16 0.19 -0.90 -22.28
N ALA A 17 -0.08 -0.68 -23.57
CA ALA A 17 0.91 -0.65 -24.64
C ALA A 17 1.57 0.73 -24.85
N VAL A 18 1.07 1.80 -24.22
CA VAL A 18 1.68 3.14 -24.32
C VAL A 18 3.03 3.16 -23.59
N THR A 19 4.08 3.58 -24.30
CA THR A 19 5.46 3.62 -23.80
C THR A 19 6.14 4.99 -23.92
N THR A 20 5.54 5.97 -24.61
CA THR A 20 6.14 7.30 -24.79
C THR A 20 5.21 8.44 -24.40
N PRO A 21 5.75 9.62 -24.02
CA PRO A 21 4.94 10.80 -23.68
C PRO A 21 4.04 11.30 -24.80
N GLU A 22 4.48 11.17 -26.05
CA GLU A 22 3.75 11.64 -27.24
C GLU A 22 2.50 10.80 -27.47
N LEU A 23 2.54 9.51 -27.15
CA LEU A 23 1.39 8.61 -27.21
C LEU A 23 0.46 8.79 -25.99
N LEU A 24 1.04 9.03 -24.81
CA LEU A 24 0.24 9.16 -23.58
C LEU A 24 -0.54 10.47 -23.54
N SER A 25 0.06 11.59 -23.96
CA SER A 25 -0.52 12.91 -23.72
C SER A 25 -1.89 13.11 -24.38
N PRO A 26 -2.12 12.77 -25.67
CA PRO A 26 -3.45 12.92 -26.27
C PRO A 26 -4.51 12.08 -25.58
N VAL A 27 -4.18 10.84 -25.20
CA VAL A 27 -5.10 9.93 -24.50
C VAL A 27 -5.39 10.44 -23.09
N PHE A 28 -4.38 10.99 -22.42
CA PHE A 28 -4.52 11.61 -21.11
C PHE A 28 -5.47 12.81 -21.15
N GLU A 29 -5.28 13.74 -22.09
CA GLU A 29 -6.15 14.91 -22.26
C GLU A 29 -7.61 14.52 -22.55
N GLU A 30 -7.84 13.49 -23.36
CA GLU A 30 -9.21 13.02 -23.67
C GLU A 30 -9.87 12.32 -22.47
N LEU A 31 -9.11 11.52 -21.71
CA LEU A 31 -9.67 10.75 -20.59
C LEU A 31 -9.80 11.56 -19.31
N SER A 32 -8.89 12.50 -19.04
CA SER A 32 -8.80 13.26 -17.78
C SER A 32 -10.14 13.84 -17.30
N PRO A 33 -10.94 14.52 -18.15
CA PRO A 33 -12.21 15.11 -17.73
C PRO A 33 -13.29 14.08 -17.38
N ALA A 34 -13.12 12.82 -17.79
CA ALA A 34 -14.12 11.76 -17.65
C ALA A 34 -13.77 10.72 -16.57
N LEU A 35 -12.66 10.89 -15.83
CA LEU A 35 -12.16 9.88 -14.87
C LEU A 35 -13.22 9.47 -13.84
N GLU A 36 -13.87 10.45 -13.22
CA GLU A 36 -14.90 10.21 -12.21
C GLU A 36 -16.12 9.49 -12.81
N ALA A 37 -16.60 9.95 -13.97
CA ALA A 37 -17.71 9.31 -14.67
C ALA A 37 -17.38 7.85 -15.06
N VAL A 38 -16.15 7.57 -15.47
CA VAL A 38 -15.68 6.21 -15.80
C VAL A 38 -15.64 5.31 -14.56
N LEU A 39 -15.23 5.85 -13.41
CA LEU A 39 -15.28 5.14 -12.12
C LEU A 39 -16.73 4.85 -11.70
N ALA A 40 -17.60 5.87 -11.75
CA ALA A 40 -19.01 5.76 -11.39
C ALA A 40 -19.77 4.76 -12.27
N GLN A 41 -19.38 4.61 -13.53
CA GLN A 41 -19.95 3.63 -14.46
C GLN A 41 -19.41 2.20 -14.26
N GLY A 42 -18.56 1.97 -13.26
CA GLY A 42 -18.03 0.64 -12.97
C GLY A 42 -16.92 0.18 -13.93
N HIS A 43 -16.20 1.12 -14.55
CA HIS A 43 -15.06 0.83 -15.42
C HIS A 43 -13.70 1.27 -14.83
N PRO A 44 -13.39 0.98 -13.55
CA PRO A 44 -12.15 1.42 -12.91
C PRO A 44 -10.89 0.94 -13.64
N GLY A 45 -10.94 -0.21 -14.32
CA GLY A 45 -9.82 -0.75 -15.09
C GLY A 45 -9.21 0.25 -16.09
N VAL A 46 -10.01 1.12 -16.70
CA VAL A 46 -9.51 2.18 -17.61
C VAL A 46 -8.65 3.18 -16.84
N VAL A 47 -9.11 3.63 -15.67
CA VAL A 47 -8.39 4.58 -14.81
C VAL A 47 -7.10 3.94 -14.28
N ILE A 48 -7.15 2.68 -13.83
CA ILE A 48 -5.94 1.97 -13.38
C ILE A 48 -4.93 1.82 -14.52
N ALA A 49 -5.38 1.47 -15.73
CA ALA A 49 -4.48 1.35 -16.90
C ALA A 49 -3.84 2.70 -17.26
N LEU A 50 -4.59 3.80 -17.16
CA LEU A 50 -4.06 5.16 -17.36
C LEU A 50 -2.99 5.50 -16.32
N VAL A 51 -3.25 5.25 -15.03
CA VAL A 51 -2.26 5.46 -13.95
C VAL A 51 -1.03 4.58 -14.14
N GLY A 52 -1.21 3.33 -14.60
CA GLY A 52 -0.14 2.43 -14.98
C GLY A 52 0.71 2.96 -16.13
N ALA A 53 0.08 3.61 -17.13
CA ALA A 53 0.79 4.29 -18.21
C ALA A 53 1.57 5.51 -17.70
N CYS A 54 0.98 6.36 -16.85
CA CYS A 54 1.67 7.48 -16.20
C CYS A 54 2.90 7.01 -15.39
N ARG A 55 2.80 5.86 -14.70
CA ARG A 55 3.95 5.24 -14.02
C ARG A 55 5.04 4.85 -15.01
N ARG A 56 4.67 4.09 -16.05
CA ARG A 56 5.60 3.47 -17.00
C ARG A 56 6.34 4.51 -17.85
N VAL A 57 5.63 5.53 -18.31
CA VAL A 57 6.17 6.62 -19.13
C VAL A 57 6.88 7.68 -18.29
N GLY A 58 6.48 7.85 -17.02
CA GLY A 58 7.05 8.85 -16.13
C GLY A 58 6.47 10.26 -16.28
N THR A 59 5.34 10.41 -16.96
CA THR A 59 4.66 11.70 -17.20
C THR A 59 3.24 11.71 -16.64
N HIS A 60 2.68 12.91 -16.43
CA HIS A 60 1.33 13.16 -15.89
C HIS A 60 1.05 12.58 -14.49
N GLN A 61 2.07 12.16 -13.75
CA GLN A 61 1.94 11.51 -12.44
C GLN A 61 1.27 12.40 -11.38
N ALA A 62 1.64 13.67 -11.32
CA ALA A 62 1.05 14.61 -10.37
C ALA A 62 -0.39 14.95 -10.76
N GLN A 63 -0.63 15.18 -12.06
CA GLN A 63 -1.94 15.49 -12.62
C GLN A 63 -2.94 14.35 -12.38
N VAL A 64 -2.56 13.11 -12.70
CA VAL A 64 -3.45 11.96 -12.50
C VAL A 64 -3.74 11.71 -11.01
N LEU A 65 -2.77 11.96 -10.13
CA LEU A 65 -3.02 11.88 -8.69
C LEU A 65 -4.03 12.94 -8.24
N GLN A 66 -3.93 14.17 -8.74
CA GLN A 66 -4.88 15.22 -8.43
C GLN A 66 -6.30 14.87 -8.90
N LEU A 67 -6.45 14.38 -10.13
CA LEU A 67 -7.74 13.92 -10.67
C LEU A 67 -8.33 12.76 -9.87
N LEU A 68 -7.49 11.84 -9.38
CA LEU A 68 -7.94 10.76 -8.48
C LEU A 68 -8.41 11.31 -7.14
N LEU A 69 -7.74 12.30 -6.56
CA LEU A 69 -8.19 12.90 -5.31
C LEU A 69 -9.55 13.58 -5.49
N GLU A 70 -9.76 14.25 -6.63
CA GLU A 70 -11.03 14.88 -7.00
C GLU A 70 -12.12 13.83 -7.18
N ALA A 71 -11.90 12.80 -8.01
CA ALA A 71 -12.86 11.74 -8.29
C ALA A 71 -13.25 10.88 -7.08
N PHE A 72 -12.43 10.88 -6.02
CA PHE A 72 -12.69 10.20 -4.76
C PHE A 72 -13.15 11.15 -3.63
N HIS A 73 -13.42 12.42 -3.97
CA HIS A 73 -13.91 13.47 -3.07
C HIS A 73 -12.98 13.74 -1.86
N CYS A 74 -11.67 13.63 -2.08
CA CYS A 74 -10.64 13.83 -1.06
C CYS A 74 -9.54 14.81 -1.46
N ALA A 75 -9.73 15.57 -2.54
CA ALA A 75 -8.84 16.67 -2.93
C ALA A 75 -8.97 17.86 -1.97
N GLU A 76 -10.20 18.33 -1.77
CA GLU A 76 -10.53 19.43 -0.87
C GLU A 76 -11.62 19.03 0.14
N PRO A 77 -11.53 19.52 1.40
CA PRO A 77 -10.38 20.22 1.97
C PRO A 77 -9.15 19.33 2.03
N SER A 78 -7.95 19.92 1.95
CA SER A 78 -6.67 19.17 1.99
C SER A 78 -6.52 18.20 3.16
N SER A 79 -7.25 18.40 4.26
CA SER A 79 -7.33 17.48 5.39
C SER A 79 -7.83 16.08 4.98
N ARG A 80 -8.70 15.95 3.96
CA ARG A 80 -9.21 14.67 3.43
C ARG A 80 -8.17 13.84 2.70
N GLN A 81 -7.10 14.45 2.18
CA GLN A 81 -6.07 13.72 1.43
C GLN A 81 -5.38 12.64 2.29
N VAL A 82 -5.39 12.78 3.62
CA VAL A 82 -4.88 11.75 4.54
C VAL A 82 -5.69 10.46 4.52
N ALA A 83 -6.92 10.49 4.00
CA ALA A 83 -7.80 9.35 3.86
C ALA A 83 -7.75 8.71 2.45
N CYS A 84 -6.92 9.16 1.51
CA CYS A 84 -7.00 8.66 0.13
C CYS A 84 -6.72 7.16 -0.02
N VAL A 85 -5.84 6.56 0.80
CA VAL A 85 -5.49 5.13 0.69
C VAL A 85 -6.67 4.20 0.96
N PRO A 86 -7.43 4.33 2.06
CA PRO A 86 -8.61 3.48 2.26
C PRO A 86 -9.65 3.64 1.13
N LEU A 87 -9.82 4.86 0.60
CA LEU A 87 -10.73 5.14 -0.52
C LEU A 87 -10.26 4.43 -1.80
N PHE A 88 -9.00 4.60 -2.18
CA PHE A 88 -8.43 3.97 -3.36
C PHE A 88 -8.38 2.44 -3.23
N ALA A 89 -8.07 1.91 -2.04
CA ALA A 89 -8.02 0.47 -1.80
C ALA A 89 -9.39 -0.19 -2.01
N THR A 90 -10.46 0.49 -1.59
CA THR A 90 -11.84 -0.02 -1.65
C THR A 90 -12.60 0.43 -2.89
N LEU A 91 -12.03 1.36 -3.67
CA LEU A 91 -12.67 2.03 -4.79
C LEU A 91 -13.99 2.72 -4.40
N MET A 92 -14.02 3.34 -3.21
CA MET A 92 -15.18 4.08 -2.68
C MET A 92 -14.84 5.55 -2.52
N ALA A 93 -15.75 6.43 -2.94
CA ALA A 93 -15.67 7.87 -2.66
C ALA A 93 -15.76 8.14 -1.14
N TYR A 94 -15.27 9.31 -0.72
CA TYR A 94 -15.11 9.69 0.68
C TYR A 94 -16.39 9.48 1.51
N GLU A 95 -17.50 10.00 1.02
CA GLU A 95 -18.80 9.99 1.71
C GLU A 95 -19.33 8.57 1.84
N VAL A 96 -19.25 7.77 0.77
CA VAL A 96 -19.67 6.37 0.76
C VAL A 96 -18.84 5.53 1.75
N TYR A 97 -17.52 5.73 1.77
CA TYR A 97 -16.62 4.97 2.65
C TYR A 97 -16.86 5.25 4.14
N TYR A 98 -17.12 6.51 4.47
CA TYR A 98 -17.35 6.97 5.84
C TYR A 98 -18.82 7.00 6.25
N GLY A 99 -19.76 6.66 5.36
CA GLY A 99 -21.19 6.64 5.64
C GLY A 99 -21.77 8.03 5.92
N LEU A 100 -21.25 9.05 5.24
CA LEU A 100 -21.73 10.43 5.37
C LEU A 100 -22.90 10.66 4.42
N VAL A 101 -23.84 11.50 4.86
CA VAL A 101 -24.96 11.93 4.02
C VAL A 101 -24.45 13.01 3.07
N GLU A 102 -24.59 12.79 1.77
CA GLU A 102 -24.35 13.82 0.75
C GLU A 102 -25.53 14.79 0.74
N GLU A 103 -25.28 16.05 1.09
CA GLU A 103 -26.21 17.14 0.87
C GLU A 103 -25.78 17.92 -0.37
N GLU A 104 -26.65 18.02 -1.38
CA GLU A 104 -26.38 18.76 -2.61
C GLU A 104 -26.01 20.22 -2.30
N GLY A 105 -24.84 20.64 -2.78
CA GLY A 105 -24.33 22.01 -2.59
C GLY A 105 -23.68 22.28 -1.23
N ALA A 106 -23.60 21.28 -0.33
CA ALA A 106 -22.84 21.42 0.91
C ALA A 106 -21.33 21.47 0.64
N VAL A 107 -20.65 22.35 1.36
CA VAL A 107 -19.18 22.45 1.28
C VAL A 107 -18.57 21.20 1.94
N PRO A 108 -17.60 20.52 1.30
CA PRO A 108 -16.93 19.38 1.88
C PRO A 108 -16.32 19.69 3.26
N ALA A 109 -16.78 18.98 4.30
CA ALA A 109 -16.26 19.13 5.65
C ALA A 109 -14.83 18.57 5.79
N ASP A 110 -14.09 19.09 6.77
CA ASP A 110 -12.75 18.60 7.13
C ASP A 110 -12.75 17.14 7.54
N HIS A 111 -11.62 16.46 7.30
CA HIS A 111 -11.43 15.09 7.74
C HIS A 111 -11.28 15.00 9.26
N GLN A 112 -12.22 14.28 9.88
CA GLN A 112 -12.18 13.99 11.30
C GLN A 112 -11.31 12.75 11.56
N VAL A 113 -10.18 12.94 12.26
CA VAL A 113 -9.23 11.86 12.57
C VAL A 113 -9.88 10.74 13.39
N GLU A 114 -10.79 11.07 14.31
CA GLU A 114 -11.51 10.08 15.12
C GLU A 114 -12.38 9.16 14.25
N MET A 115 -13.08 9.72 13.25
CA MET A 115 -13.86 8.97 12.27
C MET A 115 -12.95 8.03 11.46
N GLY A 116 -11.82 8.55 10.98
CA GLY A 116 -10.82 7.78 10.23
C GLY A 116 -10.24 6.60 11.02
N THR A 117 -9.98 6.81 12.31
CA THR A 117 -9.39 5.76 13.18
C THR A 117 -10.42 4.76 13.72
N ALA A 118 -11.68 5.17 13.91
CA ALA A 118 -12.76 4.30 14.34
C ALA A 118 -13.27 3.35 13.24
N ARG A 119 -13.18 3.75 11.97
CA ARG A 119 -13.62 2.95 10.82
C ARG A 119 -12.66 1.80 10.54
N ALA A 120 -13.12 0.56 10.60
CA ALA A 120 -12.33 -0.59 10.10
C ALA A 120 -12.04 -0.43 8.60
N LEU A 121 -10.90 -0.93 8.12
CA LEU A 121 -10.57 -0.90 6.70
C LEU A 121 -11.59 -1.76 5.93
N GLY A 122 -12.19 -1.19 4.88
CA GLY A 122 -13.11 -1.91 4.01
C GLY A 122 -12.42 -3.01 3.19
N GLU A 123 -13.20 -3.78 2.43
CA GLU A 123 -12.67 -4.83 1.57
C GLU A 123 -11.76 -4.23 0.49
N VAL A 124 -10.50 -4.68 0.46
CA VAL A 124 -9.50 -4.21 -0.51
C VAL A 124 -9.73 -4.91 -1.84
N THR A 125 -10.08 -4.13 -2.86
CA THR A 125 -10.30 -4.66 -4.21
C THR A 125 -8.96 -4.92 -4.90
N VAL A 126 -8.93 -5.85 -5.87
CA VAL A 126 -7.74 -6.13 -6.68
C VAL A 126 -7.30 -4.87 -7.45
N LEU A 127 -8.25 -4.16 -8.05
CA LEU A 127 -7.98 -2.94 -8.82
C LEU A 127 -7.56 -1.78 -7.92
N GLY A 128 -8.14 -1.63 -6.74
CA GLY A 128 -7.70 -0.63 -5.75
C GLY A 128 -6.29 -0.88 -5.22
N SER A 129 -5.93 -2.16 -4.99
CA SER A 129 -4.55 -2.54 -4.67
C SER A 129 -3.60 -2.21 -5.83
N LEU A 130 -3.94 -2.55 -7.07
CA LEU A 130 -3.11 -2.27 -8.24
C LEU A 130 -2.92 -0.77 -8.47
N LEU A 131 -3.97 0.03 -8.27
CA LEU A 131 -3.93 1.49 -8.28
C LEU A 131 -2.87 2.00 -7.29
N LEU A 132 -2.95 1.59 -6.03
CA LEU A 132 -2.00 1.99 -4.99
C LEU A 132 -0.56 1.54 -5.30
N GLN A 133 -0.39 0.33 -5.85
CA GLN A 133 0.92 -0.16 -6.28
C GLN A 133 1.53 0.74 -7.36
N HIS A 134 0.74 1.22 -8.32
CA HIS A 134 1.23 2.16 -9.33
C HIS A 134 1.62 3.50 -8.71
N LEU A 135 0.76 4.08 -7.87
CA LEU A 135 0.99 5.37 -7.22
C LEU A 135 2.22 5.35 -6.29
N LEU A 136 2.48 4.23 -5.60
CA LEU A 136 3.67 4.04 -4.77
C LEU A 136 4.99 4.00 -5.58
N HIS A 137 4.92 3.72 -6.87
CA HIS A 137 6.05 3.71 -7.80
C HIS A 137 6.17 4.99 -8.63
N PHE A 138 5.33 6.00 -8.39
CA PHE A 138 5.55 7.33 -8.94
C PHE A 138 6.84 7.93 -8.38
N SER A 139 7.34 8.98 -9.03
CA SER A 139 8.53 9.73 -8.58
C SER A 139 8.33 10.36 -7.20
N THR A 140 7.10 10.75 -6.86
CA THR A 140 6.74 11.46 -5.62
C THR A 140 5.57 10.81 -4.87
N PRO A 141 5.73 9.60 -4.28
CA PRO A 141 4.64 8.86 -3.62
C PRO A 141 4.27 9.42 -2.23
N GLY A 142 4.71 10.64 -1.91
CA GLY A 142 4.66 11.22 -0.56
C GLY A 142 3.25 11.32 0.02
N LEU A 143 2.24 11.65 -0.79
CA LEU A 143 0.86 11.76 -0.35
C LEU A 143 0.29 10.39 0.04
N ILE A 144 0.50 9.38 -0.80
CA ILE A 144 0.06 7.99 -0.52
C ILE A 144 0.72 7.46 0.75
N LEU A 145 2.01 7.73 0.94
CA LEU A 145 2.74 7.33 2.14
C LEU A 145 2.28 8.07 3.41
N ARG A 146 1.83 9.33 3.28
CA ARG A 146 1.20 10.06 4.40
C ARG A 146 -0.12 9.42 4.79
N SER A 147 -0.97 9.08 3.82
CA SER A 147 -2.24 8.41 4.08
C SER A 147 -2.04 7.01 4.68
N LEU A 148 -1.12 6.19 4.13
CA LEU A 148 -0.73 4.90 4.72
C LEU A 148 -0.23 5.04 6.17
N GLY A 149 0.54 6.10 6.46
CA GLY A 149 1.06 6.37 7.79
C GLY A 149 0.03 6.88 8.80
N ALA A 150 -1.16 7.27 8.33
CA ALA A 150 -2.27 7.71 9.18
C ALA A 150 -3.22 6.56 9.57
N LEU A 151 -3.13 5.42 8.87
CA LEU A 151 -3.87 4.21 9.24
C LEU A 151 -3.45 3.69 10.61
N THR A 152 -4.40 3.15 11.35
CA THR A 152 -4.17 2.45 12.62
C THR A 152 -3.48 1.10 12.39
N GLY A 153 -2.84 0.55 13.42
CA GLY A 153 -2.24 -0.78 13.36
C GLY A 153 -3.19 -1.86 12.86
N PRO A 154 -4.43 -1.96 13.39
CA PRO A 154 -5.43 -2.90 12.88
C PRO A 154 -5.82 -2.69 11.41
N GLN A 155 -5.91 -1.44 10.94
CA GLN A 155 -6.18 -1.16 9.52
C GLN A 155 -5.02 -1.61 8.63
N VAL A 156 -3.77 -1.34 9.01
CA VAL A 156 -2.59 -1.80 8.24
C VAL A 156 -2.44 -3.32 8.31
N LEU A 157 -2.79 -3.94 9.43
CA LEU A 157 -2.87 -5.40 9.54
C LEU A 157 -3.90 -5.97 8.55
N THR A 158 -5.10 -5.40 8.51
CA THR A 158 -6.16 -5.81 7.57
C THR A 158 -5.69 -5.70 6.12
N LEU A 159 -5.03 -4.59 5.77
CA LEU A 159 -4.42 -4.39 4.46
C LEU A 159 -3.38 -5.48 4.16
N ALA A 160 -2.48 -5.76 5.10
CA ALA A 160 -1.38 -6.72 4.91
C ALA A 160 -1.84 -8.19 4.88
N GLN A 161 -2.98 -8.52 5.50
CA GLN A 161 -3.58 -9.85 5.49
C GLN A 161 -4.49 -10.11 4.28
N SER A 162 -4.90 -9.06 3.57
CA SER A 162 -5.71 -9.17 2.35
C SER A 162 -4.90 -9.79 1.20
N PRO A 163 -5.47 -10.72 0.41
CA PRO A 163 -4.82 -11.28 -0.78
C PRO A 163 -4.40 -10.21 -1.80
N ALA A 164 -5.22 -9.18 -1.99
CA ALA A 164 -4.89 -8.05 -2.85
C ALA A 164 -4.04 -7.01 -2.09
N GLY A 165 -4.42 -6.70 -0.85
CA GLY A 165 -3.81 -5.63 -0.07
C GLY A 165 -2.35 -5.86 0.34
N SER A 166 -1.91 -7.12 0.49
CA SER A 166 -0.52 -7.44 0.84
C SER A 166 0.47 -6.87 -0.18
N HIS A 167 0.09 -6.80 -1.45
CA HIS A 167 0.93 -6.25 -2.51
C HIS A 167 1.13 -4.73 -2.42
N VAL A 168 0.25 -4.00 -1.70
CA VAL A 168 0.48 -2.59 -1.39
C VAL A 168 1.69 -2.44 -0.46
N LEU A 169 1.83 -3.33 0.53
CA LEU A 169 2.99 -3.33 1.43
C LEU A 169 4.25 -3.80 0.69
N ASP A 170 4.14 -4.76 -0.23
CA ASP A 170 5.27 -5.13 -1.10
C ASP A 170 5.76 -3.89 -1.88
N ALA A 171 4.86 -3.12 -2.48
CA ALA A 171 5.21 -1.90 -3.21
C ALA A 171 5.86 -0.83 -2.31
N VAL A 172 5.43 -0.68 -1.05
CA VAL A 172 6.11 0.19 -0.08
C VAL A 172 7.56 -0.28 0.17
N LEU A 173 7.78 -1.58 0.24
CA LEU A 173 9.08 -2.18 0.54
C LEU A 173 10.06 -2.14 -0.65
N THR A 174 9.55 -2.30 -1.87
CA THR A 174 10.35 -2.48 -3.10
C THR A 174 10.46 -1.23 -3.97
N SER A 175 9.54 -0.27 -3.86
CA SER A 175 9.57 0.92 -4.73
C SER A 175 10.84 1.77 -4.49
N PRO A 176 11.56 2.17 -5.55
CA PRO A 176 12.79 2.95 -5.44
C PRO A 176 12.54 4.38 -4.94
N SER A 177 11.35 4.94 -5.23
CA SER A 177 10.94 6.28 -4.81
C SER A 177 10.62 6.38 -3.32
N VAL A 178 10.50 5.24 -2.62
CA VAL A 178 10.16 5.20 -1.19
C VAL A 178 11.44 5.14 -0.36
N THR A 179 11.77 6.27 0.26
CA THR A 179 12.95 6.40 1.13
C THR A 179 12.85 5.48 2.35
N ARG A 180 14.00 5.11 2.93
CA ARG A 180 14.05 4.33 4.19
C ARG A 180 13.29 4.99 5.34
N LYS A 181 13.29 6.32 5.40
CA LYS A 181 12.57 7.11 6.42
C LYS A 181 11.06 6.97 6.24
N GLN A 182 10.56 7.05 5.01
CA GLN A 182 9.14 6.86 4.71
C GLN A 182 8.70 5.42 4.98
N ARG A 183 9.47 4.41 4.53
CA ARG A 183 9.21 2.99 4.85
C ARG A 183 9.09 2.77 6.35
N ARG A 184 10.05 3.27 7.14
CA ARG A 184 10.02 3.15 8.61
C ARG A 184 8.78 3.80 9.23
N ARG A 185 8.31 4.93 8.69
CA ARG A 185 7.10 5.61 9.19
C ARG A 185 5.87 4.73 9.02
N VAL A 186 5.67 4.17 7.83
CA VAL A 186 4.54 3.26 7.55
C VAL A 186 4.66 2.00 8.39
N LEU A 187 5.82 1.33 8.38
CA LEU A 187 5.99 0.05 9.09
C LEU A 187 5.88 0.15 10.61
N LYS A 188 6.09 1.34 11.20
CA LYS A 188 5.95 1.55 12.65
C LYS A 188 4.52 1.29 13.13
N THR A 189 3.50 1.46 12.29
CA THR A 189 2.10 1.22 12.66
C THR A 189 1.79 -0.25 12.92
N LEU A 190 2.57 -1.18 12.36
CA LEU A 190 2.44 -2.62 12.57
C LEU A 190 2.97 -3.10 13.93
N LYS A 191 3.61 -2.24 14.72
CA LYS A 191 4.04 -2.60 16.08
C LYS A 191 2.80 -2.97 16.91
N GLY A 192 2.87 -4.12 17.60
CA GLY A 192 1.75 -4.72 18.32
C GLY A 192 0.86 -5.62 17.47
N GLN A 193 1.15 -5.78 16.17
CA GLN A 193 0.37 -6.59 15.23
C GLN A 193 1.17 -7.76 14.62
N TYR A 194 2.45 -7.94 14.96
CA TYR A 194 3.34 -8.90 14.29
C TYR A 194 2.92 -10.35 14.50
N VAL A 195 2.33 -10.71 15.66
CA VAL A 195 1.82 -12.07 15.90
C VAL A 195 0.65 -12.37 14.96
N ALA A 196 -0.35 -11.49 14.91
CA ALA A 196 -1.49 -11.65 14.01
C ALA A 196 -1.07 -11.64 12.54
N LEU A 197 -0.07 -10.83 12.19
CA LEU A 197 0.51 -10.79 10.86
C LEU A 197 1.20 -12.12 10.52
N ALA A 198 1.99 -12.68 11.45
CA ALA A 198 2.69 -13.95 11.28
C ALA A 198 1.73 -15.15 11.11
N CYS A 199 0.58 -15.13 11.79
CA CYS A 199 -0.43 -16.19 11.73
C CYS A 199 -1.40 -16.06 10.55
N SER A 200 -1.03 -15.33 9.49
CA SER A 200 -1.86 -15.14 8.30
C SER A 200 -1.15 -15.63 7.04
N ARG A 201 -1.92 -16.20 6.11
CA ARG A 201 -1.43 -16.65 4.79
C ARG A 201 -0.68 -15.57 4.04
N HIS A 202 -1.24 -14.37 3.96
CA HIS A 202 -0.66 -13.23 3.24
C HIS A 202 0.23 -12.40 4.17
N GLY A 203 -0.22 -12.21 5.42
CA GLY A 203 0.53 -11.44 6.41
C GLY A 203 1.91 -12.01 6.70
N SER A 204 2.06 -13.34 6.79
CA SER A 204 3.37 -13.99 7.03
C SER A 204 4.39 -13.64 5.95
N ARG A 205 3.96 -13.50 4.69
CA ARG A 205 4.83 -13.10 3.57
C ARG A 205 5.20 -11.63 3.64
N VAL A 206 4.27 -10.76 4.03
CA VAL A 206 4.56 -9.35 4.29
C VAL A 206 5.58 -9.23 5.43
N LEU A 207 5.41 -9.99 6.51
CA LEU A 207 6.35 -9.99 7.63
C LEU A 207 7.74 -10.51 7.24
N ASP A 208 7.82 -11.57 6.44
CA ASP A 208 9.08 -12.05 5.88
C ASP A 208 9.77 -10.97 5.02
N ALA A 209 9.00 -10.25 4.20
CA ALA A 209 9.53 -9.15 3.39
C ALA A 209 10.05 -7.98 4.25
N ILE A 210 9.30 -7.59 5.29
CA ILE A 210 9.73 -6.60 6.29
C ILE A 210 11.02 -7.06 6.97
N TRP A 211 11.06 -8.30 7.46
CA TRP A 211 12.21 -8.89 8.14
C TRP A 211 13.47 -8.86 7.28
N ASN A 212 13.31 -9.20 6.00
CA ASN A 212 14.37 -9.24 5.01
C ASN A 212 15.02 -7.86 4.79
N GLY A 213 14.25 -6.78 4.81
CA GLY A 213 14.73 -5.39 4.72
C GLY A 213 15.09 -4.73 6.06
N ALA A 214 14.73 -5.35 7.19
CA ALA A 214 14.87 -4.75 8.51
C ALA A 214 16.33 -4.66 8.99
N ALA A 215 16.68 -3.52 9.60
CA ALA A 215 17.90 -3.37 10.38
C ALA A 215 17.83 -4.17 11.69
N LEU A 216 18.98 -4.46 12.30
CA LEU A 216 19.06 -5.26 13.53
C LEU A 216 18.14 -4.75 14.65
N GLY A 217 18.02 -3.44 14.85
CA GLY A 217 17.10 -2.87 15.84
C GLY A 217 15.64 -3.26 15.61
N ALA A 218 15.14 -3.08 14.39
CA ALA A 218 13.78 -3.47 14.03
C ALA A 218 13.58 -5.00 14.12
N ARG A 219 14.61 -5.79 13.77
CA ARG A 219 14.58 -7.25 13.96
C ARG A 219 14.43 -7.63 15.43
N LYS A 220 15.13 -6.96 16.35
CA LYS A 220 14.99 -7.18 17.80
C LYS A 220 13.58 -6.85 18.28
N GLU A 221 12.98 -5.77 17.78
CA GLU A 221 11.61 -5.37 18.12
C GLU A 221 10.60 -6.42 17.65
N ILE A 222 10.67 -6.84 16.39
CA ILE A 222 9.79 -7.88 15.83
C ILE A 222 9.94 -9.19 16.60
N ALA A 223 11.18 -9.65 16.83
CA ALA A 223 11.43 -10.90 17.53
C ALA A 223 10.99 -10.87 19.00
N ALA A 224 11.08 -9.71 19.67
CA ALA A 224 10.57 -9.53 21.03
C ALA A 224 9.05 -9.76 21.07
N GLU A 225 8.31 -9.08 20.21
CA GLU A 225 6.84 -9.18 20.15
C GLU A 225 6.38 -10.61 19.77
N LEU A 226 7.01 -11.23 18.77
CA LEU A 226 6.71 -12.62 18.40
C LEU A 226 7.00 -13.59 19.56
N GLY A 227 8.03 -13.31 20.35
CA GLY A 227 8.45 -14.13 21.49
C GLY A 227 7.40 -14.21 22.61
N GLU A 228 6.62 -13.14 22.82
CA GLU A 228 5.56 -13.07 23.83
C GLU A 228 4.47 -14.13 23.61
N ARG A 229 4.21 -14.50 22.35
CA ARG A 229 3.20 -15.50 21.94
C ARG A 229 3.81 -16.67 21.16
N ASN A 230 5.04 -17.07 21.49
CA ASN A 230 5.76 -18.15 20.78
C ASN A 230 4.98 -19.48 20.70
N GLN A 231 4.22 -19.84 21.73
CA GLN A 231 3.42 -21.08 21.75
C GLN A 231 2.31 -21.09 20.70
N GLU A 232 1.74 -19.93 20.39
CA GLU A 232 0.73 -19.79 19.36
C GLU A 232 1.36 -19.87 17.97
N LEU A 233 2.48 -19.15 17.76
CA LEU A 233 3.19 -19.18 16.49
C LEU A 233 3.60 -20.60 16.09
N ILE A 234 4.12 -21.40 17.02
CA ILE A 234 4.55 -22.78 16.74
C ILE A 234 3.38 -23.68 16.32
N LYS A 235 2.17 -23.41 16.82
CA LYS A 235 0.96 -24.19 16.49
C LYS A 235 0.27 -23.70 15.22
N ASP A 236 0.56 -22.48 14.77
CA ASP A 236 -0.06 -21.88 13.61
C ASP A 236 0.56 -22.38 12.28
N PRO A 237 -0.26 -22.68 11.24
CA PRO A 237 0.22 -23.16 9.95
C PRO A 237 1.20 -22.21 9.23
N PHE A 238 1.12 -20.90 9.47
CA PHE A 238 2.01 -19.89 8.89
C PHE A 238 3.03 -19.37 9.91
N GLY A 239 2.59 -19.17 11.16
CA GLY A 239 3.40 -18.64 12.24
C GLY A 239 4.65 -19.47 12.53
N HIS A 240 4.58 -20.79 12.39
CA HIS A 240 5.74 -21.64 12.69
C HIS A 240 6.87 -21.45 11.67
N HIS A 241 6.54 -21.14 10.42
CA HIS A 241 7.52 -20.77 9.40
C HIS A 241 8.18 -19.43 9.73
N VAL A 242 7.40 -18.44 10.15
CA VAL A 242 7.93 -17.13 10.58
C VAL A 242 8.85 -17.30 11.80
N ALA A 243 8.42 -18.04 12.82
CA ALA A 243 9.21 -18.31 14.03
C ALA A 243 10.57 -18.96 13.69
N ARG A 244 10.58 -19.88 12.71
CA ARG A 244 11.80 -20.47 12.18
C ARG A 244 12.67 -19.44 11.44
N ASN A 245 12.08 -18.64 10.54
CA ASN A 245 12.79 -17.65 9.73
C ASN A 245 13.48 -16.57 10.59
N VAL A 246 12.84 -16.15 11.67
CA VAL A 246 13.41 -15.17 12.62
C VAL A 246 14.30 -15.82 13.67
N ALA A 247 14.50 -17.15 13.63
CA ALA A 247 15.24 -17.93 14.63
C ALA A 247 14.78 -17.66 16.08
N LEU A 248 13.47 -17.66 16.30
CA LEU A 248 12.83 -17.20 17.53
C LEU A 248 13.29 -18.00 18.77
N THR A 249 13.49 -19.31 18.64
CA THR A 249 14.01 -20.16 19.72
C THR A 249 15.38 -19.70 20.20
N THR A 250 16.27 -19.33 19.27
CA THR A 250 17.62 -18.82 19.60
C THR A 250 17.51 -17.44 20.22
N PHE A 251 16.62 -16.58 19.72
CA PHE A 251 16.37 -15.27 20.31
C PHE A 251 15.94 -15.36 21.79
N LEU A 252 15.03 -16.28 22.10
CA LEU A 252 14.50 -16.49 23.46
C LEU A 252 15.53 -17.10 24.41
N LYS A 253 16.37 -18.04 23.94
CA LYS A 253 17.31 -18.79 24.79
C LYS A 253 18.72 -18.23 24.83
N ARG A 254 19.18 -17.59 23.73
CA ARG A 254 20.58 -17.21 23.49
C ARG A 254 20.63 -15.90 22.71
N ARG A 255 20.21 -14.81 23.35
CA ARG A 255 20.00 -13.51 22.70
C ARG A 255 21.26 -12.94 22.05
N GLU A 256 22.41 -13.00 22.72
CA GLU A 256 23.68 -12.50 22.15
C GLU A 256 24.09 -13.26 20.87
N ALA A 257 24.01 -14.60 20.90
CA ALA A 257 24.32 -15.42 19.73
C ALA A 257 23.37 -15.12 18.56
N TRP A 258 22.09 -14.90 18.86
CA TRP A 258 21.12 -14.48 17.87
C TRP A 258 21.45 -13.12 17.25
N GLU A 259 21.86 -12.14 18.06
CA GLU A 259 22.21 -10.80 17.58
C GLU A 259 23.43 -10.83 16.66
N GLN A 260 24.45 -11.62 17.00
CA GLN A 260 25.63 -11.81 16.15
C GLN A 260 25.24 -12.43 14.80
N GLN A 261 24.42 -13.49 14.83
CA GLN A 261 23.92 -14.15 13.62
C GLN A 261 23.11 -13.18 12.74
N GLN A 262 22.12 -12.48 13.32
CA GLN A 262 21.25 -11.58 12.58
C GLN A 262 21.98 -10.33 12.09
N GLY A 263 22.95 -9.82 12.85
CA GLY A 263 23.82 -8.72 12.43
C GLY A 263 24.63 -9.08 11.19
N ALA A 264 25.22 -10.28 11.16
CA ALA A 264 25.95 -10.78 10.00
C ALA A 264 25.05 -10.95 8.76
N VAL A 265 23.83 -11.47 8.92
CA VAL A 265 22.85 -11.61 7.83
C VAL A 265 22.42 -10.26 7.28
N ALA A 266 22.10 -9.30 8.15
CA ALA A 266 21.69 -7.97 7.75
C ALA A 266 22.81 -7.22 7.01
N LYS A 267 24.07 -7.38 7.44
CA LYS A 267 25.24 -6.81 6.74
C LYS A 267 25.42 -7.41 5.35
N ARG A 268 25.37 -8.74 5.21
CA ARG A 268 25.49 -9.42 3.91
C ARG A 268 24.42 -8.98 2.92
N ARG A 269 23.16 -8.87 3.36
CA ARG A 269 22.06 -8.42 2.50
C ARG A 269 22.21 -6.98 2.03
N ARG A 270 22.69 -6.07 2.90
CA ARG A 270 22.96 -4.69 2.49
C ARG A 270 24.01 -4.61 1.39
N VAL A 271 25.08 -5.40 1.51
CA VAL A 271 26.14 -5.48 0.49
C VAL A 271 25.60 -6.06 -0.82
N LEU A 272 24.76 -7.11 -0.75
CA LEU A 272 24.15 -7.68 -1.94
C LEU A 272 23.24 -6.68 -2.65
N ASN A 273 22.41 -5.94 -1.92
CA ASN A 273 21.50 -4.97 -2.51
C ASN A 273 22.26 -3.80 -3.15
N SER A 274 23.36 -3.34 -2.57
CA SER A 274 24.18 -2.30 -3.22
C SER A 274 24.81 -2.77 -4.54
N ILE A 275 25.06 -4.08 -4.70
CA ILE A 275 25.60 -4.64 -5.95
C ILE A 275 24.52 -4.78 -7.03
N LEU A 276 23.25 -5.00 -6.65
CA LEU A 276 22.13 -5.18 -7.58
C LEU A 276 21.48 -3.85 -8.00
N GLU A 277 21.78 -2.76 -7.30
CA GLU A 277 21.30 -1.41 -7.59
C GLU A 277 22.31 -0.59 -8.44
N ASP A 278 23.50 -1.15 -8.70
CA ASP A 278 24.54 -0.66 -9.63
C ASP A 278 24.43 -1.36 -11.01
#